data_AF-A0A6P1D9W0-F1
#
_entry.id   AF-A0A6P1D9W0-F1
#
_cell.length_a   1.000
_cell.length_b   1.000
_cell.length_c   1.000
_cell.angle_alpha   90.00
_cell.angle_beta   90.00
_cell.angle_gamma   90.00
#
_symmetry.space_group_name_H-M   'P 1'
#
loop_
_entity.id
_entity.type
_entity.pdbx_description
1 polymer ?
#
loop_
_entity_poly.entity_id
_entity_poly.type
_entity_poly.pdbx_seq_one_letter_code
_entity_poly.pdbx_strand_id
1 'polypeptide(L)'
;MQAEYHGEHLPGNARWRTSHVAYFNEVDRQQFRLFIHNGRIYDANGQLFDTRRAHSAHSGGGRAIFVMDNQGNLYASLHHAPGQFHHSSFLAGGPVAGAGELEVIDGVLQLVTDSSGHYRPPQRYTHQVVMNLRSRGIPIANNQVQCMARNWD
;
A
#
# COMPACT_ATOMS: atom_id res chain seq x y z
N MET A 1 1.03 1.68 -17.47
CA MET A 1 -0.12 1.05 -16.78
C MET A 1 0.07 -0.46 -16.89
N GLN A 2 -0.05 -1.23 -15.81
CA GLN A 2 0.05 -2.69 -15.93
C GLN A 2 -1.24 -3.21 -16.61
N ALA A 3 -1.10 -4.14 -17.56
CA ALA A 3 -2.19 -4.56 -18.45
C ALA A 3 -3.43 -5.11 -17.71
N GLU A 4 -3.24 -5.62 -16.49
CA GLU A 4 -4.30 -6.23 -15.67
C GLU A 4 -5.23 -5.24 -14.95
N TYR A 5 -4.83 -3.97 -14.82
CA TYR A 5 -5.62 -2.90 -14.21
C TYR A 5 -6.25 -1.97 -15.24
N HIS A 6 -6.04 -2.24 -16.53
CA HIS A 6 -6.65 -1.45 -17.59
C HIS A 6 -8.17 -1.61 -17.56
N GLY A 7 -8.89 -0.50 -17.34
CA GLY A 7 -10.35 -0.43 -17.44
C GLY A 7 -11.16 -0.79 -16.19
N GLU A 8 -10.55 -1.17 -15.07
CA GLU A 8 -11.31 -1.46 -13.82
C GLU A 8 -11.92 -0.20 -13.16
N HIS A 9 -11.42 0.98 -13.54
CA HIS A 9 -11.95 2.28 -13.14
C HIS A 9 -13.16 2.72 -13.98
N LEU A 10 -13.44 2.02 -15.08
CA LEU A 10 -14.58 2.32 -15.94
C LEU A 10 -15.86 1.67 -15.36
N PRO A 11 -16.97 2.41 -15.27
CA PRO A 11 -18.26 1.82 -14.90
C PRO A 11 -18.67 0.67 -15.84
N GLY A 12 -19.18 -0.43 -15.28
CA GLY A 12 -19.66 -1.57 -16.07
C GLY A 12 -18.55 -2.44 -16.67
N ASN A 13 -17.30 -2.33 -16.19
CA ASN A 13 -16.21 -3.15 -16.66
C ASN A 13 -16.44 -4.64 -16.35
N ALA A 14 -15.82 -5.52 -17.16
CA ALA A 14 -16.02 -6.96 -17.07
C ALA A 14 -15.54 -7.58 -15.74
N ARG A 15 -14.62 -6.91 -15.03
CA ARG A 15 -14.05 -7.37 -13.75
C ARG A 15 -14.95 -7.01 -12.56
N TRP A 16 -15.54 -5.83 -12.55
CA TRP A 16 -16.43 -5.30 -11.51
C TRP A 16 -17.76 -4.89 -12.13
N ARG A 17 -18.65 -5.86 -12.32
CA ARG A 17 -19.92 -5.65 -13.05
C ARG A 17 -20.86 -4.61 -12.41
N THR A 18 -20.76 -4.43 -11.10
CA THR A 18 -21.65 -3.55 -10.31
C THR A 18 -20.90 -2.43 -9.58
N SER A 19 -19.58 -2.30 -9.76
CA SER A 19 -18.76 -1.27 -9.12
C SER A 19 -17.59 -0.85 -10.03
N HIS A 20 -16.81 0.13 -9.63
CA HIS A 20 -15.58 0.52 -10.33
C HIS A 20 -14.57 1.06 -9.33
N VAL A 21 -13.29 0.90 -9.66
CA VAL A 21 -12.19 1.32 -8.80
C VAL A 21 -11.95 2.81 -8.96
N ALA A 22 -11.98 3.55 -7.85
CA ALA A 22 -11.64 4.97 -7.84
C ALA A 22 -10.14 5.15 -8.11
N TYR A 23 -9.79 5.95 -9.11
CA TYR A 23 -8.41 6.30 -9.45
C TYR A 23 -8.13 7.74 -9.04
N PHE A 24 -6.99 7.97 -8.40
CA PHE A 24 -6.59 9.29 -7.94
C PHE A 24 -5.52 9.91 -8.85
N ASN A 25 -5.68 11.19 -9.15
CA ASN A 25 -4.64 11.97 -9.83
C ASN A 25 -3.52 12.37 -8.84
N GLU A 26 -2.54 13.13 -9.32
CA GLU A 26 -1.37 13.51 -8.53
C GLU A 26 -1.68 14.39 -7.32
N VAL A 27 -2.72 15.23 -7.41
CA VAL A 27 -3.16 16.12 -6.35
C VAL A 27 -3.97 15.33 -5.33
N ASP A 28 -4.97 14.58 -5.80
CA ASP A 28 -5.89 13.86 -4.92
C ASP A 28 -5.19 12.74 -4.15
N ARG A 29 -4.17 12.08 -4.73
CA ARG A 29 -3.44 11.03 -4.02
C ARG A 29 -2.63 11.55 -2.82
N GLN A 30 -2.35 12.85 -2.74
CA GLN A 30 -1.56 13.41 -1.64
C GLN A 30 -2.25 13.26 -0.28
N GLN A 31 -3.58 13.15 -0.23
CA GLN A 31 -4.31 12.89 1.01
C GLN A 31 -3.94 11.55 1.66
N PHE A 32 -3.41 10.60 0.87
CA PHE A 32 -2.97 9.28 1.33
C PHE A 32 -1.47 9.22 1.62
N ARG A 33 -0.75 10.33 1.43
CA ARG A 33 0.70 10.34 1.52
C ARG A 33 1.17 10.13 2.95
N LEU A 34 2.19 9.29 3.10
CA LEU A 34 2.90 9.11 4.35
C LEU A 34 4.19 9.93 4.37
N PHE A 35 4.50 10.46 5.55
CA PHE A 35 5.70 11.23 5.85
C PHE A 35 6.50 10.54 6.94
N ILE A 36 7.82 10.66 6.89
CA ILE A 36 8.72 10.05 7.88
C ILE A 36 9.55 11.16 8.52
N HIS A 37 9.49 11.23 9.85
CA HIS A 37 10.29 12.16 10.63
C HIS A 37 10.66 11.51 11.98
N ASN A 38 11.92 11.64 12.39
CA ASN A 38 12.44 11.10 13.65
C ASN A 38 12.08 9.62 13.91
N GLY A 39 12.17 8.78 12.87
CA GLY A 39 11.89 7.35 12.97
C GLY A 39 10.41 6.98 13.15
N ARG A 40 9.49 7.93 12.92
CA ARG A 40 8.05 7.71 12.97
C ARG A 40 7.37 8.06 11.65
N ILE A 41 6.25 7.39 11.40
CA ILE A 41 5.39 7.55 10.23
C ILE A 41 4.22 8.46 10.60
N TYR A 42 3.96 9.43 9.73
CA TYR A 42 2.89 10.40 9.84
C TYR A 42 2.01 10.36 8.59
N ASP A 43 0.72 10.67 8.75
CA ASP A 43 -0.21 10.85 7.64
C ASP A 43 -0.10 12.25 7.01
N ALA A 44 -0.91 12.50 5.98
CA ALA A 44 -0.94 13.77 5.26
C ALA A 44 -1.38 14.98 6.10
N ASN A 45 -2.03 14.73 7.25
CA ASN A 45 -2.45 15.76 8.19
C ASN A 45 -1.39 16.02 9.27
N GLY A 46 -0.25 15.33 9.22
CA GLY A 46 0.80 15.43 10.23
C GLY A 46 0.49 14.68 11.53
N GLN A 47 -0.50 13.79 11.52
CA GLN A 47 -0.83 12.96 12.67
C GLN A 47 -0.02 11.67 12.62
N LEU A 48 0.24 11.04 13.78
CA LEU A 48 0.90 9.74 13.82
C LEU A 48 0.03 8.73 13.08
N PHE A 49 0.63 8.06 12.10
CA PHE A 49 -0.09 7.06 11.33
C PHE A 49 -0.38 5.84 12.20
N ASP A 50 -1.62 5.36 12.17
CA ASP A 50 -2.09 4.31 13.05
C ASP A 50 -3.06 3.37 12.33
N THR A 51 -2.75 2.08 12.36
CA THR A 51 -3.50 1.05 11.63
C THR A 51 -4.40 0.22 12.53
N ARG A 52 -4.51 0.51 13.84
CA ARG A 52 -5.37 -0.27 14.76
C ARG A 52 -6.83 -0.30 14.33
N ARG A 53 -7.29 0.76 13.66
CA ARG A 53 -8.65 0.87 13.08
C ARG A 53 -8.73 0.51 11.60
N ALA A 54 -7.61 0.09 10.99
CA ALA A 54 -7.60 -0.29 9.60
C ALA A 54 -8.32 -1.61 9.39
N HIS A 55 -8.98 -1.71 8.24
CA HIS A 55 -9.63 -2.92 7.78
C HIS A 55 -9.13 -3.24 6.38
N SER A 56 -8.38 -4.33 6.25
CA SER A 56 -7.93 -4.85 4.97
C SER A 56 -8.72 -6.09 4.59
N ALA A 57 -9.28 -6.12 3.39
CA ALA A 57 -9.92 -7.32 2.87
C ALA A 57 -8.96 -8.53 2.75
N HIS A 58 -7.64 -8.34 2.82
CA HIS A 58 -6.67 -9.45 2.80
C HIS A 58 -6.38 -10.04 4.18
N SER A 59 -6.40 -9.24 5.24
CA SER A 59 -5.98 -9.65 6.59
C SER A 59 -7.04 -9.47 7.68
N GLY A 60 -8.23 -8.98 7.33
CA GLY A 60 -9.28 -8.62 8.27
C GLY A 60 -9.08 -7.23 8.87
N GLY A 61 -8.17 -7.10 9.84
CA GLY A 61 -7.99 -5.86 10.61
C GLY A 61 -6.53 -5.53 10.93
N GLY A 62 -6.30 -4.31 11.42
CA GLY A 62 -5.00 -3.87 11.93
C GLY A 62 -3.97 -3.47 10.87
N ARG A 63 -4.31 -3.61 9.58
CA ARG A 63 -3.37 -3.38 8.47
C ARG A 63 -3.93 -2.45 7.42
N ALA A 64 -3.10 -1.52 6.99
CA ALA A 64 -3.38 -0.58 5.91
C ALA A 64 -2.74 -1.07 4.61
N ILE A 65 -3.44 -0.96 3.49
CA ILE A 65 -2.81 -1.17 2.19
C ILE A 65 -1.89 0.01 1.88
N PHE A 66 -0.76 -0.25 1.21
CA PHE A 66 0.14 0.80 0.76
C PHE A 66 0.70 0.54 -0.63
N VAL A 67 1.10 1.62 -1.31
CA VAL A 67 1.97 1.58 -2.48
C VAL A 67 3.13 2.54 -2.32
N MET A 68 4.22 2.27 -3.04
CA MET A 68 5.36 3.15 -3.19
C MET A 68 5.52 3.51 -4.66
N ASP A 69 5.66 4.80 -4.98
CA ASP A 69 5.97 5.25 -6.34
C ASP A 69 7.48 5.16 -6.66
N ASN A 70 7.88 5.51 -7.89
CA ASN A 70 9.28 5.45 -8.32
C ASN A 70 10.21 6.49 -7.65
N GLN A 71 9.65 7.51 -7.01
CA GLN A 71 10.38 8.50 -6.21
C GLN A 71 10.49 8.04 -4.75
N GLY A 72 9.92 6.89 -4.41
CA GLY A 72 9.87 6.35 -3.07
C GLY A 72 8.82 7.02 -2.19
N ASN A 73 7.88 7.79 -2.73
CA ASN A 73 6.76 8.31 -1.95
C ASN A 73 5.83 7.16 -1.58
N LEU A 74 5.41 7.12 -0.32
CA LEU A 74 4.51 6.10 0.19
C LEU A 74 3.10 6.68 0.29
N TYR A 75 2.13 5.89 -0.14
CA TYR A 75 0.71 6.19 -0.03
C TYR A 75 0.02 5.03 0.67
N ALA A 76 -0.79 5.29 1.69
CA ALA A 76 -1.49 4.25 2.44
C ALA A 76 -2.92 4.63 2.78
N SER A 77 -3.75 3.62 2.97
CA SER A 77 -5.14 3.80 3.40
C SER A 77 -5.52 2.74 4.41
N LEU A 78 -6.23 3.18 5.46
CA LEU A 78 -6.83 2.30 6.45
C LEU A 78 -8.05 1.54 5.89
N HIS A 79 -8.54 1.95 4.74
CA HIS A 79 -9.69 1.37 4.06
C HIS A 79 -9.26 0.64 2.80
N HIS A 80 -9.64 -0.63 2.69
CA HIS A 80 -9.48 -1.45 1.50
C HIS A 80 -10.81 -2.11 1.17
N ALA A 81 -11.38 -1.73 0.02
CA ALA A 81 -12.65 -2.22 -0.48
C ALA A 81 -12.45 -2.77 -1.91
N PRO A 82 -12.33 -4.09 -2.08
CA PRO A 82 -12.19 -4.71 -3.40
C PRO A 82 -13.24 -4.21 -4.39
N GLY A 83 -12.80 -3.81 -5.58
CA GLY A 83 -13.67 -3.26 -6.62
C GLY A 83 -14.15 -1.83 -6.44
N GLN A 84 -13.68 -1.14 -5.40
CA GLN A 84 -13.97 0.29 -5.15
C GLN A 84 -12.70 1.09 -4.82
N PHE A 85 -11.86 0.58 -3.92
CA PHE A 85 -10.62 1.21 -3.50
C PHE A 85 -9.58 0.15 -3.10
N HIS A 86 -8.46 0.07 -3.83
CA HIS A 86 -7.33 -0.81 -3.54
C HIS A 86 -6.01 -0.27 -4.11
N HIS A 87 -4.92 -1.05 -4.09
CA HIS A 87 -3.57 -0.58 -4.44
C HIS A 87 -3.47 0.21 -5.77
N SER A 88 -4.17 -0.23 -6.81
CA SER A 88 -4.21 0.47 -8.11
C SER A 88 -4.85 1.86 -8.04
N SER A 89 -5.70 2.14 -7.06
CA SER A 89 -6.34 3.43 -6.86
C SER A 89 -5.33 4.56 -6.72
N PHE A 90 -4.29 4.36 -5.91
CA PHE A 90 -3.34 5.41 -5.53
C PHE A 90 -2.60 6.02 -6.72
N LEU A 91 -2.18 5.19 -7.69
CA LEU A 91 -1.40 5.62 -8.87
C LEU A 91 -2.18 5.43 -10.18
N ALA A 92 -3.51 5.34 -10.11
CA ALA A 92 -4.40 5.17 -11.26
C ALA A 92 -3.97 4.02 -12.20
N GLY A 93 -3.65 2.83 -11.63
CA GLY A 93 -3.16 1.66 -12.38
C GLY A 93 -1.73 1.81 -12.95
N GLY A 94 -1.05 2.89 -12.60
CA GLY A 94 0.35 3.18 -12.94
C GLY A 94 1.34 2.19 -12.30
N PRO A 95 2.62 2.23 -12.72
CA PRO A 95 3.66 1.39 -12.15
C PRO A 95 3.94 1.75 -10.68
N VAL A 96 4.19 0.72 -9.86
CA VAL A 96 4.61 0.85 -8.45
C VAL A 96 6.05 0.36 -8.27
N ALA A 97 6.79 0.97 -7.35
CA ALA A 97 8.08 0.48 -6.85
C ALA A 97 7.93 -0.43 -5.62
N GLY A 98 6.70 -0.61 -5.12
CA GLY A 98 6.36 -1.53 -4.05
C GLY A 98 4.88 -1.43 -3.71
N ALA A 99 4.31 -2.53 -3.23
CA ALA A 99 2.92 -2.58 -2.78
C ALA A 99 2.77 -3.68 -1.73
N GLY A 100 1.88 -3.49 -0.78
CA GLY A 100 1.66 -4.48 0.28
C GLY A 100 0.76 -3.95 1.39
N GLU A 101 1.01 -4.42 2.62
CA GLU A 101 0.36 -3.91 3.83
C GLU A 101 1.37 -3.39 4.85
N LEU A 102 0.94 -2.41 5.64
CA LEU A 102 1.64 -1.90 6.81
C LEU A 102 0.81 -2.12 8.06
N GLU A 103 1.49 -2.49 9.14
CA GLU A 103 0.99 -2.40 10.51
C GLU A 103 1.81 -1.33 11.23
N VAL A 104 1.14 -0.28 11.71
CA VAL A 104 1.77 0.88 12.36
C VAL A 104 0.95 1.26 13.58
N ILE A 105 1.61 1.46 14.71
CA ILE A 105 0.98 1.86 15.97
C ILE A 105 1.69 3.12 16.46
N ASP A 106 0.93 4.21 16.65
CA ASP A 106 1.47 5.50 17.08
C ASP A 106 2.70 5.94 16.24
N GLY A 107 2.63 5.74 14.92
CA GLY A 107 3.69 6.03 13.95
C GLY A 107 4.88 5.07 13.96
N VAL A 108 4.90 4.05 14.81
CA VAL A 108 5.96 3.04 14.86
C VAL A 108 5.58 1.85 13.98
N LEU A 109 6.40 1.55 12.98
CA LEU A 109 6.23 0.39 12.12
C LEU A 109 6.36 -0.90 12.94
N GLN A 110 5.32 -1.73 12.89
CA GLN A 110 5.29 -3.05 13.52
C GLN A 110 5.58 -4.15 12.50
N LEU A 111 4.97 -4.04 11.31
CA LEU A 111 5.07 -5.03 10.25
C LEU A 111 4.98 -4.37 8.87
N VAL A 112 5.77 -4.87 7.92
CA VAL A 112 5.58 -4.63 6.48
C VAL A 112 5.46 -5.98 5.76
N THR A 113 4.44 -6.10 4.92
CA THR A 113 4.18 -7.30 4.12
C THR A 113 4.14 -6.99 2.63
N ASP A 114 4.26 -8.00 1.78
CA ASP A 114 4.03 -7.92 0.33
C ASP A 114 2.59 -8.30 -0.09
N SER A 115 1.67 -8.38 0.87
CA SER A 115 0.25 -8.65 0.66
C SER A 115 -0.42 -7.54 -0.16
N SER A 116 -0.37 -7.66 -1.48
CA SER A 116 -0.85 -6.65 -2.43
C SER A 116 -1.93 -7.17 -3.38
N GLY A 117 -2.52 -8.33 -3.07
CA GLY A 117 -3.50 -8.98 -3.93
C GLY A 117 -2.85 -9.47 -5.23
N HIS A 118 -3.35 -9.01 -6.38
CA HIS A 118 -2.87 -9.43 -7.71
C HIS A 118 -1.54 -8.79 -8.14
N TYR A 119 -1.13 -7.66 -7.52
CA TYR A 119 0.10 -6.95 -7.90
C TYR A 119 1.35 -7.84 -7.78
N ARG A 120 1.31 -8.83 -6.86
CA ARG A 120 2.33 -9.85 -6.53
C ARG A 120 3.74 -9.49 -7.01
N PRO A 121 4.30 -8.33 -6.60
CA PRO A 121 5.57 -7.91 -7.11
C PRO A 121 6.62 -8.91 -6.59
N PRO A 122 7.61 -9.32 -7.40
CA PRO A 122 8.70 -10.15 -6.91
C PRO A 122 9.33 -9.56 -5.64
N GLN A 123 9.75 -10.43 -4.73
CA GLN A 123 10.24 -10.12 -3.37
C GLN A 123 11.20 -8.91 -3.31
N ARG A 124 11.99 -8.68 -4.37
CA ARG A 124 12.85 -7.49 -4.55
C ARG A 124 12.15 -6.15 -4.29
N TYR A 125 10.86 -6.01 -4.61
CA TYR A 125 10.12 -4.76 -4.38
C TYR A 125 9.81 -4.55 -2.90
N THR A 126 9.52 -5.61 -2.15
CA THR A 126 9.39 -5.56 -0.69
C THR A 126 10.71 -5.12 -0.04
N HIS A 127 11.83 -5.68 -0.50
CA HIS A 127 13.16 -5.24 -0.08
C HIS A 127 13.40 -3.77 -0.42
N GLN A 128 12.98 -3.30 -1.60
CA GLN A 128 13.11 -1.89 -1.98
C GLN A 128 12.33 -0.96 -1.04
N VAL A 129 11.11 -1.34 -0.65
CA VAL A 129 10.31 -0.59 0.35
C VAL A 129 11.04 -0.55 1.69
N VAL A 130 11.52 -1.70 2.18
CA VAL A 130 12.26 -1.79 3.45
C VAL A 130 13.51 -0.90 3.42
N MET A 131 14.27 -0.90 2.32
CA MET A 131 15.45 -0.05 2.17
C MET A 131 15.09 1.44 2.12
N ASN A 132 14.00 1.79 1.44
CA ASN A 132 13.49 3.17 1.43
C ASN A 132 13.13 3.64 2.85
N LEU A 133 12.36 2.85 3.59
CA LEU A 133 11.97 3.16 4.98
C LEU A 133 13.18 3.29 5.91
N ARG A 134 14.13 2.34 5.84
CA ARG A 134 15.38 2.39 6.62
C ARG A 134 16.21 3.63 6.29
N SER A 135 16.34 3.97 5.01
CA SER A 135 17.09 5.17 4.58
C SER A 135 16.50 6.48 5.11
N ARG A 136 15.21 6.47 5.46
CA ARG A 136 14.49 7.60 6.06
C ARG A 136 14.44 7.55 7.59
N GLY A 137 15.14 6.60 8.20
CA GLY A 137 15.31 6.52 9.65
C GLY A 137 14.30 5.65 10.38
N ILE A 138 13.44 4.89 9.68
CA ILE A 138 12.58 3.90 10.35
C ILE A 138 13.45 2.70 10.76
N PRO A 139 13.52 2.34 12.05
CA PRO A 139 14.15 1.10 12.48
C PRO A 139 13.27 -0.07 12.06
N ILE A 140 13.84 -1.03 11.31
CA ILE A 140 13.12 -2.23 10.87
C ILE A 140 14.00 -3.44 11.16
N ALA A 141 13.55 -4.31 12.07
CA ALA A 141 14.16 -5.61 12.31
C ALA A 141 13.65 -6.66 11.30
N ASN A 142 14.41 -7.73 11.09
CA ASN A 142 14.08 -8.74 10.08
C ASN A 142 12.74 -9.46 10.37
N ASN A 143 12.38 -9.63 11.64
CA ASN A 143 11.10 -10.21 12.05
C ASN A 143 9.88 -9.30 11.79
N GLN A 144 10.11 -8.04 11.43
CA GLN A 144 9.06 -7.07 11.06
C GLN A 144 8.81 -7.05 9.54
N VAL A 145 9.48 -7.91 8.78
CA VAL A 145 9.32 -8.02 7.32
C VAL A 145 8.77 -9.40 7.00
N GLN A 146 7.55 -9.44 6.46
CA GLN A 146 6.92 -10.68 6.01
C GLN A 146 6.82 -10.69 4.50
N CYS A 147 7.66 -11.49 3.86
CA CYS A 147 7.48 -11.83 2.45
C CYS A 147 6.63 -13.10 2.38
N MET A 148 5.47 -13.03 1.74
CA MET A 148 4.60 -14.19 1.57
C MET A 148 5.31 -15.17 0.62
N ALA A 149 5.76 -16.30 1.18
CA ALA A 149 6.48 -17.33 0.44
C ALA A 149 5.61 -17.89 -0.70
N ARG A 150 6.27 -18.21 -1.83
CA ARG A 150 5.64 -18.92 -2.94
C ARG A 150 5.34 -20.36 -2.50
N ASN A 151 4.10 -20.67 -2.15
CA ASN A 151 3.61 -22.04 -2.25
C ASN A 151 3.33 -22.30 -3.73
N TRP A 152 4.26 -23.00 -4.38
CA TRP A 152 3.97 -23.72 -5.60
C TRP A 152 3.49 -25.11 -5.17
N ASP A 153 2.22 -25.41 -5.44
CA ASP A 153 1.78 -26.78 -5.74
C ASP A 153 1.39 -26.81 -7.21
#